data_AF-A0A2M9YFA9-F1
#
_entry.id   AF-A0A2M9YFA9-F1
#
_cell.length_a   1.000
_cell.length_b   1.000
_cell.length_c   1.000
_cell.angle_alpha   90.00
_cell.angle_beta   90.00
_cell.angle_gamma   90.00
#
_symmetry.space_group_name_H-M   'P 1'
#
loop_
_entity.id
_entity.type
_entity.pdbx_description
1 polymer ?
#
loop_
_entity_poly.entity_id
_entity_poly.type
_entity_poly.pdbx_seq_one_letter_code
_entity_poly.pdbx_strand_id
1 'polypeptide(L)'
;MEEKAEKFWTWFSQNSRYYTKLDDLEDKERDRLLDDLMDRLQEVNSEFFFEIGGGDESPHEFTVVTAGDEDLYAAAERFVDLAPEISGWDVFSVDQFQEKGTVIFHEGLELDSEEIWFLPLENTSLPKSFGVRICFPDFPNVESSPHLKKAVGLLLETLLGEDTYTKEIGYYEIGMLPDDPEEEGFIELVELPDYIQWRKEREA
;
A
#
# COMPACT_ATOMS: atom_id res chain seq x y z
N MET A 1 -14.82 0.99 -23.35
CA MET A 1 -14.33 1.24 -21.98
C MET A 1 -14.88 2.57 -21.51
N GLU A 2 -14.55 3.69 -22.17
CA GLU A 2 -14.99 5.06 -21.81
C GLU A 2 -16.48 5.21 -21.45
N GLU A 3 -17.43 4.81 -22.32
CA GLU A 3 -18.87 4.97 -22.01
C GLU A 3 -19.31 4.17 -20.76
N LYS A 4 -18.72 2.99 -20.54
CA LYS A 4 -19.02 2.16 -19.36
C LYS A 4 -18.40 2.78 -18.10
N ALA A 5 -17.18 3.30 -18.22
CA ALA A 5 -16.49 4.00 -17.15
C ALA A 5 -17.24 5.27 -16.73
N GLU A 6 -17.68 6.09 -17.69
CA GLU A 6 -18.45 7.30 -17.43
C GLU A 6 -19.75 6.99 -16.67
N LYS A 7 -20.46 5.93 -17.07
CA LYS A 7 -21.67 5.46 -16.37
C LYS A 7 -21.36 5.02 -14.93
N PHE A 8 -20.30 4.24 -14.75
CA PHE A 8 -19.86 3.81 -13.42
C PHE A 8 -19.50 5.01 -12.54
N TRP A 9 -18.61 5.88 -13.00
CA TRP A 9 -18.11 7.01 -12.21
C TRP A 9 -19.18 8.04 -11.90
N THR A 10 -20.11 8.29 -12.83
CA THR A 10 -21.29 9.13 -12.58
C THR A 10 -22.15 8.56 -11.46
N TRP A 11 -22.38 7.24 -11.49
CA TRP A 11 -23.14 6.56 -10.45
C TRP A 11 -22.38 6.55 -9.12
N PHE A 12 -21.09 6.21 -9.13
CA PHE A 12 -20.27 6.13 -7.93
C PHE A 12 -20.18 7.50 -7.24
N SER A 13 -19.97 8.59 -7.98
CA SER A 13 -19.97 9.96 -7.45
C SER A 13 -21.26 10.34 -6.71
N GLN A 14 -22.40 9.75 -7.08
CA GLN A 14 -23.70 10.01 -6.45
C GLN A 14 -23.96 9.15 -5.21
N ASN A 15 -23.27 8.00 -5.11
CA ASN A 15 -23.53 6.95 -4.12
C ASN A 15 -22.35 6.71 -3.17
N SER A 16 -21.16 7.27 -3.44
CA SER A 16 -19.91 7.03 -2.72
C SER A 16 -20.04 7.24 -1.20
N ARG A 17 -20.86 8.22 -0.77
CA ARG A 17 -21.18 8.49 0.65
C ARG A 17 -21.76 7.29 1.43
N TYR A 18 -22.32 6.28 0.76
CA TYR A 18 -22.87 5.10 1.44
C TYR A 18 -21.78 4.09 1.79
N TYR A 19 -20.62 4.20 1.15
CA TYR A 19 -19.47 3.33 1.35
C TYR A 19 -18.47 3.86 2.40
N THR A 20 -18.69 5.08 2.90
CA THR A 20 -17.82 5.71 3.92
C THR A 20 -18.06 5.20 5.34
N LYS A 21 -19.08 4.36 5.55
CA LYS A 21 -19.50 3.86 6.87
C LYS A 21 -19.81 2.37 6.87
N LEU A 22 -19.12 1.60 6.02
CA LEU A 22 -19.40 0.16 5.85
C LEU A 22 -19.27 -0.60 7.18
N ASP A 23 -18.39 -0.16 8.08
CA ASP A 23 -18.16 -0.78 9.39
C ASP A 23 -19.30 -0.53 10.39
N ASP A 24 -20.09 0.53 10.21
CA ASP A 24 -21.24 0.86 11.07
C ASP A 24 -22.51 0.10 10.65
N LEU A 25 -22.51 -0.58 9.51
CA LEU A 25 -23.70 -1.22 8.94
C LEU A 25 -23.89 -2.66 9.43
N GLU A 26 -25.16 -3.09 9.48
CA GLU A 26 -25.46 -4.53 9.65
C GLU A 26 -24.96 -5.33 8.44
N ASP A 27 -24.46 -6.55 8.68
CA ASP A 27 -23.85 -7.41 7.65
C ASP A 27 -24.68 -7.49 6.37
N LYS A 28 -26.00 -7.68 6.49
CA LYS A 28 -26.90 -7.82 5.34
C LYS A 28 -27.03 -6.55 4.49
N GLU A 29 -26.93 -5.39 5.12
CA GLU A 29 -26.97 -4.11 4.41
C GLU A 29 -25.64 -3.81 3.75
N ARG A 30 -24.54 -4.07 4.46
CA ARG A 30 -23.17 -3.99 3.92
C ARG A 30 -23.01 -4.87 2.68
N ASP A 31 -23.38 -6.16 2.77
CA ASP A 31 -23.24 -7.12 1.66
C ASP A 31 -24.01 -6.65 0.43
N ARG A 32 -25.24 -6.12 0.61
CA ARG A 32 -26.03 -5.59 -0.51
C ARG A 32 -25.38 -4.40 -1.21
N LEU A 33 -24.74 -3.50 -0.45
CA LEU A 33 -24.05 -2.34 -1.02
C LEU A 33 -22.81 -2.77 -1.80
N LEU A 34 -22.05 -3.72 -1.25
CA LEU A 34 -20.86 -4.28 -1.88
C LEU A 34 -21.21 -5.08 -3.14
N ASP A 35 -22.31 -5.84 -3.11
CA ASP A 35 -22.82 -6.57 -4.28
C ASP A 35 -23.25 -5.60 -5.40
N ASP A 36 -24.01 -4.53 -5.11
CA ASP A 36 -24.41 -3.54 -6.14
C ASP A 36 -23.18 -2.79 -6.71
N LEU A 37 -22.18 -2.51 -5.87
CA LEU A 37 -20.91 -1.92 -6.32
C LEU A 37 -20.15 -2.88 -7.25
N MET A 38 -20.05 -4.16 -6.87
CA MET A 38 -19.38 -5.19 -7.65
C MET A 38 -20.07 -5.40 -9.00
N ASP A 39 -21.39 -5.57 -9.00
CA ASP A 39 -22.19 -5.78 -10.22
C ASP A 39 -21.93 -4.65 -11.24
N ARG A 40 -21.91 -3.40 -10.76
CA ARG A 40 -21.67 -2.22 -11.61
C ARG A 40 -20.23 -2.11 -12.09
N LEU A 41 -19.26 -2.43 -11.24
CA LEU A 41 -17.86 -2.48 -11.63
C LEU A 41 -17.66 -3.54 -12.73
N GLN A 42 -18.30 -4.69 -12.57
CA GLN A 42 -18.21 -5.80 -13.51
C GLN A 42 -18.93 -5.54 -14.85
N GLU A 43 -19.87 -4.58 -14.91
CA GLU A 43 -20.37 -4.08 -16.19
C GLU A 43 -19.26 -3.41 -17.03
N VAL A 44 -18.27 -2.79 -16.38
CA VAL A 44 -17.08 -2.19 -17.03
C VAL A 44 -16.18 -3.30 -17.55
N ASN A 45 -15.73 -4.17 -16.65
CA ASN A 45 -14.93 -5.36 -16.93
C ASN A 45 -15.24 -6.44 -15.90
N SER A 46 -15.62 -7.64 -16.35
CA SER A 46 -15.98 -8.76 -15.48
C SER A 46 -14.86 -9.28 -14.58
N GLU A 47 -13.61 -8.90 -14.86
CA GLU A 47 -12.42 -9.31 -14.10
C GLU A 47 -11.87 -8.19 -13.23
N PHE A 48 -12.60 -7.07 -13.10
CA PHE A 48 -12.32 -6.06 -12.09
C PHE A 48 -13.02 -6.40 -10.78
N PHE A 49 -12.24 -6.26 -9.72
CA PHE A 49 -12.68 -6.30 -8.33
C PHE A 49 -12.29 -4.98 -7.69
N PHE A 50 -12.65 -4.80 -6.42
CA PHE A 50 -12.28 -3.61 -5.69
C PHE A 50 -11.90 -3.91 -4.24
N GLU A 51 -11.11 -3.00 -3.68
CA GLU A 51 -10.92 -2.84 -2.25
C GLU A 51 -11.35 -1.43 -1.86
N ILE A 52 -11.98 -1.31 -0.68
CA ILE A 52 -12.28 -0.03 -0.06
C ILE A 52 -11.48 0.06 1.22
N GLY A 53 -10.66 1.11 1.32
CA GLY A 53 -9.75 1.37 2.43
C GLY A 53 -9.83 2.82 2.91
N GLY A 54 -8.87 3.20 3.74
CA GLY A 54 -8.78 4.53 4.36
C GLY A 54 -9.92 4.83 5.34
N GLY A 55 -10.09 6.12 5.67
CA GLY A 55 -11.24 6.64 6.42
C GLY A 55 -11.14 6.59 7.96
N ASP A 56 -10.79 7.74 8.55
CA ASP A 56 -11.38 8.38 9.75
C ASP A 56 -10.71 9.77 9.95
N GLU A 57 -9.43 9.90 9.59
CA GLU A 57 -8.68 11.18 9.49
C GLU A 57 -8.15 11.48 8.07
N SER A 58 -8.33 10.57 7.11
CA SER A 58 -7.93 10.68 5.69
C SER A 58 -9.12 10.43 4.73
N PRO A 59 -9.00 10.76 3.42
CA PRO A 59 -9.97 10.34 2.41
C PRO A 59 -10.18 8.82 2.40
N HIS A 60 -11.36 8.37 1.95
CA HIS A 60 -11.57 6.95 1.66
C HIS A 60 -10.87 6.57 0.37
N GLU A 61 -10.45 5.32 0.26
CA GLU A 61 -9.73 4.83 -0.90
C GLU A 61 -10.60 3.82 -1.64
N PHE A 62 -10.68 3.94 -2.97
CA PHE A 62 -11.28 2.94 -3.85
C PHE A 62 -10.20 2.41 -4.81
N THR A 63 -9.75 1.19 -4.57
CA THR A 63 -8.69 0.55 -5.36
C THR A 63 -9.29 -0.50 -6.27
N VAL A 64 -9.01 -0.39 -7.57
CA VAL A 64 -9.42 -1.39 -8.59
C VAL A 64 -8.36 -2.48 -8.69
N VAL A 65 -8.74 -3.71 -8.37
CA VAL A 65 -7.84 -4.87 -8.36
C VAL A 65 -8.22 -5.89 -9.44
N THR A 66 -7.22 -6.51 -10.07
CA THR A 66 -7.39 -7.43 -11.21
C THR A 66 -7.12 -8.90 -10.85
N ALA A 67 -7.25 -9.25 -9.56
CA ALA A 67 -7.01 -10.60 -9.04
C ALA A 67 -5.66 -11.24 -9.47
N GLY A 68 -4.64 -10.42 -9.71
CA GLY A 68 -3.30 -10.86 -10.11
C GLY A 68 -3.09 -11.07 -11.62
N ASP A 69 -4.04 -10.66 -12.46
CA ASP A 69 -3.85 -10.65 -13.92
C ASP A 69 -3.18 -9.35 -14.37
N GLU A 70 -1.89 -9.44 -14.70
CA GLU A 70 -1.05 -8.33 -15.20
C GLU A 70 -1.53 -7.78 -16.54
N ASP A 71 -2.16 -8.60 -17.40
CA ASP A 71 -2.67 -8.14 -18.71
C ASP A 71 -3.81 -7.11 -18.54
N LEU A 72 -4.41 -7.05 -17.35
CA LEU A 72 -5.48 -6.13 -17.00
C LEU A 72 -5.00 -4.84 -16.33
N TYR A 73 -3.72 -4.70 -15.95
CA TYR A 73 -3.22 -3.52 -15.23
C TYR A 73 -3.43 -2.23 -16.02
N ALA A 74 -3.01 -2.20 -17.27
CA ALA A 74 -3.21 -1.05 -18.15
C ALA A 74 -4.70 -0.75 -18.40
N ALA A 75 -5.59 -1.74 -18.29
CA ALA A 75 -7.03 -1.53 -18.39
C ALA A 75 -7.62 -0.93 -17.10
N ALA A 76 -7.14 -1.36 -15.93
CA ALA A 76 -7.53 -0.82 -14.64
C ALA A 76 -7.05 0.62 -14.47
N GLU A 77 -5.80 0.91 -14.83
CA GLU A 77 -5.23 2.27 -14.84
C GLU A 77 -6.06 3.21 -15.72
N ARG A 78 -6.30 2.87 -16.98
CA ARG A 78 -7.16 3.65 -17.89
C ARG A 78 -8.58 3.85 -17.36
N PHE A 79 -9.11 2.92 -16.58
CA PHE A 79 -10.44 3.05 -16.00
C PHE A 79 -10.44 4.05 -14.84
N VAL A 80 -9.42 3.99 -13.98
CA VAL A 80 -9.20 4.90 -12.85
C VAL A 80 -8.87 6.32 -13.31
N ASP A 81 -8.08 6.49 -14.38
CA ASP A 81 -7.77 7.80 -14.96
C ASP A 81 -9.00 8.55 -15.51
N LEU A 82 -10.09 7.83 -15.76
CA LEU A 82 -11.37 8.39 -16.18
C LEU A 82 -12.24 8.82 -14.98
N ALA A 83 -11.81 8.57 -13.75
CA ALA A 83 -12.53 8.97 -12.56
C ALA A 83 -12.55 10.50 -12.44
N PRO A 84 -13.72 11.12 -12.22
CA PRO A 84 -13.79 12.52 -11.86
C PRO A 84 -13.28 12.70 -10.42
N GLU A 85 -13.02 13.94 -10.03
CA GLU A 85 -12.78 14.28 -8.63
C GLU A 85 -14.03 13.94 -7.79
N ILE A 86 -13.87 13.03 -6.83
CA ILE A 86 -14.95 12.58 -5.93
C ILE A 86 -14.58 13.04 -4.52
N SER A 87 -15.34 14.01 -4.00
CA SER A 87 -15.07 14.59 -2.68
C SER A 87 -14.96 13.53 -1.59
N GLY A 88 -13.80 13.49 -0.91
CA GLY A 88 -13.51 12.56 0.19
C GLY A 88 -13.11 11.16 -0.25
N TRP A 89 -12.81 10.97 -1.54
CA TRP A 89 -12.36 9.70 -2.10
C TRP A 89 -11.10 9.90 -2.95
N ASP A 90 -10.12 9.04 -2.73
CA ASP A 90 -9.02 8.81 -3.65
C ASP A 90 -9.25 7.49 -4.40
N VAL A 91 -8.88 7.46 -5.68
CA VAL A 91 -9.14 6.34 -6.58
C VAL A 91 -7.82 5.86 -7.17
N PHE A 92 -7.57 4.55 -7.08
CA PHE A 92 -6.32 3.94 -7.53
C PHE A 92 -6.57 2.69 -8.38
N SER A 93 -5.68 2.41 -9.32
CA SER A 93 -5.50 1.04 -9.80
C SER A 93 -4.57 0.27 -8.86
N VAL A 94 -4.59 -1.06 -8.89
CA VAL A 94 -3.66 -1.87 -8.09
C VAL A 94 -2.19 -1.48 -8.34
N ASP A 95 -1.84 -1.15 -9.58
CA ASP A 95 -0.49 -0.72 -9.96
C ASP A 95 -0.16 0.65 -9.34
N GLN A 96 -1.05 1.64 -9.49
CA GLN A 96 -0.91 2.96 -8.86
C GLN A 96 -0.89 2.89 -7.33
N PHE A 97 -1.62 1.94 -6.73
CA PHE A 97 -1.64 1.73 -5.29
C PHE A 97 -0.33 1.08 -4.81
N GLN A 98 0.24 0.14 -5.58
CA GLN A 98 1.54 -0.43 -5.29
C GLN A 98 2.69 0.56 -5.52
N GLU A 99 2.58 1.43 -6.54
CA GLU A 99 3.48 2.55 -6.74
C GLU A 99 3.44 3.54 -5.56
N LYS A 100 2.29 3.67 -4.89
CA LYS A 100 2.09 4.57 -3.74
C LYS A 100 2.73 4.12 -2.42
N GLY A 101 3.42 2.98 -2.40
CA GLY A 101 3.97 2.42 -1.19
C GLY A 101 2.92 1.93 -0.17
N THR A 102 3.37 1.70 1.06
CA THR A 102 2.57 1.20 2.18
C THR A 102 2.55 2.23 3.30
N VAL A 103 1.34 2.64 3.70
CA VAL A 103 1.13 3.50 4.87
C VAL A 103 0.55 2.68 6.03
N ILE A 104 1.08 2.89 7.23
CA ILE A 104 0.51 2.32 8.46
C ILE A 104 0.24 3.38 9.52
N PHE A 105 -0.80 3.16 10.32
CA PHE A 105 -1.09 3.93 11.52
C PHE A 105 -0.94 3.04 12.76
N HIS A 106 -0.05 3.40 13.68
CA HIS A 106 0.17 2.64 14.90
C HIS A 106 0.46 3.54 16.11
N GLU A 107 -0.47 3.59 17.08
CA GLU A 107 -0.29 4.27 18.37
C GLU A 107 0.17 5.73 18.21
N GLY A 108 -0.43 6.45 17.26
CA GLY A 108 -0.12 7.86 16.97
C GLY A 108 1.10 8.09 16.07
N LEU A 109 1.66 7.01 15.49
CA LEU A 109 2.65 7.10 14.42
C LEU A 109 1.98 6.79 13.07
N GLU A 110 2.20 7.65 12.10
CA GLU A 110 1.93 7.41 10.68
C GLU A 110 3.27 7.16 10.00
N LEU A 111 3.43 5.98 9.39
CA LEU A 111 4.65 5.63 8.66
C LEU A 111 4.30 5.33 7.21
N ASP A 112 4.94 6.03 6.30
CA ASP A 112 4.81 5.85 4.86
C ASP A 112 6.12 5.29 4.28
N SER A 113 6.05 4.17 3.56
CA SER A 113 7.24 3.59 2.94
C SER A 113 7.86 4.44 1.83
N GLU A 114 7.12 5.37 1.23
CA GLU A 114 7.68 6.32 0.25
C GLU A 114 8.58 7.37 0.90
N GLU A 115 8.31 7.73 2.17
CA GLU A 115 9.08 8.74 2.90
C GLU A 115 10.27 8.15 3.67
N ILE A 116 10.36 6.82 3.74
CA ILE A 116 11.32 6.08 4.56
C ILE A 116 12.31 5.37 3.65
N TRP A 117 13.55 5.22 4.11
CA TRP A 117 14.60 4.55 3.37
C TRP A 117 15.14 3.36 4.16
N PHE A 118 15.82 2.45 3.46
CA PHE A 118 16.56 1.38 4.08
C PHE A 118 18.00 1.30 3.58
N LEU A 119 18.89 0.83 4.45
CA LEU A 119 20.23 0.38 4.10
C LEU A 119 20.33 -1.14 4.32
N PRO A 120 20.68 -1.93 3.28
CA PRO A 120 21.03 -3.34 3.43
C PRO A 120 22.17 -3.53 4.43
N LEU A 121 21.98 -4.41 5.42
CA LEU A 121 23.00 -4.77 6.39
C LEU A 121 23.49 -6.20 6.15
N GLU A 122 24.80 -6.36 6.02
CA GLU A 122 25.44 -7.67 6.02
C GLU A 122 25.92 -8.01 7.44
N ASN A 123 25.38 -9.08 8.01
CA ASN A 123 25.86 -9.58 9.30
C ASN A 123 27.01 -10.57 9.11
N THR A 124 28.25 -10.10 9.31
CA THR A 124 29.46 -10.96 9.24
C THR A 124 29.45 -12.13 10.23
N SER A 125 28.69 -12.05 11.32
CA SER A 125 28.55 -13.10 12.34
C SER A 125 27.37 -14.05 12.09
N LEU A 126 26.39 -13.63 11.28
CA LEU A 126 25.26 -14.42 10.82
C LEU A 126 25.11 -14.23 9.30
N PRO A 127 26.00 -14.80 8.48
CA PRO A 127 26.09 -14.53 7.04
C PRO A 127 24.87 -15.00 6.22
N LYS A 128 23.86 -15.58 6.87
CA LYS A 128 22.57 -15.99 6.28
C LYS A 128 21.40 -15.10 6.72
N SER A 129 21.63 -14.11 7.57
CA SER A 129 20.60 -13.24 8.11
C SER A 129 20.71 -11.88 7.44
N PHE A 130 19.74 -11.57 6.59
CA PHE A 130 19.64 -10.27 5.95
C PHE A 130 19.06 -9.27 6.94
N GLY A 131 19.84 -8.23 7.24
CA GLY A 131 19.42 -7.13 8.08
C GLY A 131 19.09 -5.90 7.25
N VAL A 132 18.22 -5.04 7.76
CA VAL A 132 17.94 -3.74 7.14
C VAL A 132 18.00 -2.65 8.20
N ARG A 133 18.60 -1.50 7.90
CA ARG A 133 18.46 -0.31 8.74
C ARG A 133 17.42 0.60 8.12
N ILE A 134 16.33 0.81 8.83
CA ILE A 134 15.22 1.68 8.41
C ILE A 134 15.50 3.10 8.90
N CYS A 135 15.51 4.07 7.99
CA CYS A 135 15.91 5.44 8.26
C CYS A 135 14.83 6.45 7.89
N PHE A 136 14.61 7.39 8.80
CA PHE A 136 13.59 8.43 8.70
C PHE A 136 14.23 9.78 8.42
N PRO A 137 13.71 10.59 7.46
CA PRO A 137 14.10 11.99 7.30
C PRO A 137 13.85 12.80 8.58
N ASP A 138 12.71 12.56 9.23
CA ASP A 138 12.29 13.26 10.45
C ASP A 138 12.48 12.40 11.72
N PHE A 139 13.60 11.67 11.78
CA PHE A 139 13.90 10.77 12.89
C PHE A 139 13.77 11.40 14.28
N PRO A 140 14.22 12.65 14.53
CA PRO A 140 14.08 13.28 15.85
C PRO A 140 12.64 13.38 16.37
N ASN A 141 11.64 13.44 15.48
CA ASN A 141 10.23 13.53 15.88
C ASN A 141 9.64 12.15 16.22
N VAL A 142 10.18 11.07 15.66
CA VAL A 142 9.67 9.71 15.88
C VAL A 142 10.48 8.92 16.92
N GLU A 143 11.77 9.23 17.12
CA GLU A 143 12.71 8.43 17.93
C GLU A 143 12.29 8.26 19.40
N SER A 144 11.56 9.25 19.93
CA SER A 144 11.10 9.25 21.33
C SER A 144 9.89 8.35 21.57
N SER A 145 9.22 7.90 20.51
CA SER A 145 8.04 7.04 20.62
C SER A 145 8.43 5.63 21.07
N PRO A 146 7.87 5.11 22.18
CA PRO A 146 8.12 3.73 22.61
C PRO A 146 7.52 2.69 21.63
N HIS A 147 6.66 3.12 20.71
CA HIS A 147 5.98 2.26 19.75
C HIS A 147 6.71 2.16 18.40
N LEU A 148 7.72 3.00 18.15
CA LEU A 148 8.40 3.10 16.85
C LEU A 148 8.91 1.75 16.35
N LYS A 149 9.54 0.96 17.22
CA LYS A 149 10.04 -0.36 16.83
C LYS A 149 8.94 -1.30 16.35
N LYS A 150 7.79 -1.29 17.04
CA LYS A 150 6.65 -2.14 16.66
C LYS A 150 5.99 -1.63 15.38
N ALA A 151 5.85 -0.31 15.23
CA ALA A 151 5.34 0.30 14.01
C ALA A 151 6.20 -0.07 12.79
N VAL A 152 7.53 0.07 12.88
CA VAL A 152 8.44 -0.36 11.80
C VAL A 152 8.29 -1.86 11.47
N GLY A 153 8.16 -2.71 12.48
CA GLY A 153 7.89 -4.14 12.25
C GLY A 153 6.59 -4.40 11.50
N LEU A 154 5.51 -3.70 11.87
CA LEU A 154 4.22 -3.79 11.17
C LEU A 154 4.32 -3.28 9.74
N LEU A 155 5.00 -2.15 9.51
CA LEU A 155 5.23 -1.60 8.17
C LEU A 155 5.94 -2.61 7.28
N LEU A 156 7.03 -3.22 7.75
CA LEU A 156 7.78 -4.22 7.01
C LEU A 156 6.95 -5.49 6.74
N GLU A 157 6.14 -5.93 7.71
CA GLU A 157 5.24 -7.08 7.54
C GLU A 157 4.14 -6.80 6.52
N THR A 158 3.53 -5.61 6.55
CA THR A 158 2.53 -5.19 5.57
C THR A 158 3.13 -5.04 4.17
N LEU A 159 4.30 -4.41 4.06
CA LEU A 159 5.00 -4.15 2.80
C LEU A 159 5.46 -5.45 2.11
N LEU A 160 5.96 -6.42 2.88
CA LEU A 160 6.53 -7.67 2.32
C LEU A 160 5.55 -8.84 2.32
N GLY A 161 4.48 -8.76 3.11
CA GLY A 161 3.67 -9.88 3.53
C GLY A 161 4.34 -10.71 4.64
N GLU A 162 3.51 -11.32 5.49
CA GLU A 162 3.91 -12.08 6.69
C GLU A 162 4.99 -13.15 6.42
N ASP A 163 4.82 -13.92 5.33
CA ASP A 163 5.71 -15.03 4.98
C ASP A 163 7.09 -14.55 4.54
N THR A 164 7.16 -13.55 3.67
CA THR A 164 8.42 -12.97 3.19
C THR A 164 9.14 -12.26 4.33
N TYR A 165 8.43 -11.45 5.12
CA TYR A 165 9.01 -10.77 6.27
C TYR A 165 9.67 -11.75 7.24
N THR A 166 8.96 -12.82 7.62
CA THR A 166 9.47 -13.81 8.58
C THR A 166 10.67 -14.61 8.06
N LYS A 167 10.72 -14.88 6.75
CA LYS A 167 11.79 -15.69 6.13
C LYS A 167 13.02 -14.89 5.77
N GLU A 168 12.83 -13.67 5.29
CA GLU A 168 13.88 -12.89 4.65
C GLU A 168 14.47 -11.83 5.58
N ILE A 169 13.65 -11.18 6.41
CA ILE A 169 14.14 -10.15 7.33
C ILE A 169 14.58 -10.80 8.64
N GLY A 170 15.91 -10.92 8.81
CA GLY A 170 16.48 -11.52 10.01
C GLY A 170 16.51 -10.58 11.22
N TYR A 171 16.74 -9.29 10.96
CA TYR A 171 16.69 -8.23 11.96
C TYR A 171 16.56 -6.87 11.28
N TYR A 172 16.14 -5.86 12.03
CA TYR A 172 16.19 -4.49 11.58
C TYR A 172 16.72 -3.55 12.65
N GLU A 173 17.35 -2.49 12.18
CA GLU A 173 17.77 -1.33 12.96
C GLU A 173 16.96 -0.11 12.53
N ILE A 174 16.94 0.92 13.38
CA ILE A 174 16.21 2.16 13.11
C ILE A 174 17.18 3.32 13.31
N GLY A 175 17.18 4.29 12.40
CA GLY A 175 18.06 5.45 12.49
C GLY A 175 17.56 6.68 11.74
N MET A 176 18.43 7.69 11.71
CA MET A 176 18.24 8.92 10.96
C MET A 176 18.74 8.73 9.52
N LEU A 177 18.00 9.30 8.57
CA LEU A 177 18.44 9.39 7.19
C LEU A 177 19.62 10.39 7.08
N PRO A 178 20.70 10.05 6.37
CA PRO A 178 21.80 10.99 6.15
C PRO A 178 21.42 12.09 5.15
N ASP A 179 22.29 13.10 5.02
CA ASP A 179 22.06 14.24 4.12
C ASP A 179 22.08 13.85 2.62
N ASP A 180 22.84 12.82 2.25
CA ASP A 180 22.91 12.26 0.89
C ASP A 180 22.68 10.74 0.91
N PRO A 181 21.40 10.29 0.94
CA PRO A 181 21.05 8.88 1.11
C PRO A 181 21.57 7.99 -0.02
N GLU A 182 21.42 8.43 -1.27
CA GLU A 182 21.80 7.65 -2.45
C GLU A 182 23.32 7.44 -2.52
N GLU A 183 24.12 8.48 -2.25
CA GLU A 183 25.59 8.36 -2.24
C GLU A 183 26.07 7.38 -1.15
N GLU A 184 25.36 7.33 -0.02
CA GLU A 184 25.63 6.41 1.10
C GLU A 184 25.01 5.01 0.91
N GLY A 185 24.32 4.76 -0.20
CA GLY A 185 23.78 3.45 -0.58
C GLY A 185 22.44 3.11 0.07
N PHE A 186 21.74 4.10 0.60
CA PHE A 186 20.35 3.94 1.02
C PHE A 186 19.44 3.82 -0.20
N ILE A 187 18.34 3.09 -0.03
CA ILE A 187 17.33 2.81 -1.04
C ILE A 187 15.97 3.18 -0.43
N GLU A 188 15.04 3.72 -1.21
CA GLU A 188 13.67 3.97 -0.74
C GLU A 188 13.01 2.67 -0.25
N LEU A 189 12.25 2.74 0.85
CA LEU A 189 11.71 1.54 1.49
C LEU A 189 10.70 0.82 0.58
N VAL A 190 9.98 1.56 -0.26
CA VAL A 190 9.07 1.00 -1.26
C VAL A 190 9.75 -0.02 -2.20
N GLU A 191 11.05 0.11 -2.45
CA GLU A 191 11.85 -0.79 -3.30
C GLU A 191 12.31 -2.08 -2.60
N LEU A 192 12.02 -2.24 -1.30
CA LEU A 192 12.46 -3.41 -0.53
C LEU A 192 11.95 -4.76 -1.05
N PRO A 193 10.68 -4.92 -1.50
CA PRO A 193 10.20 -6.18 -2.10
C PRO A 193 11.07 -6.61 -3.30
N ASP A 194 11.33 -5.67 -4.22
CA ASP A 194 12.13 -5.91 -5.42
C ASP A 194 13.59 -6.19 -5.10
N TYR A 195 14.15 -5.46 -4.12
CA TYR A 195 15.50 -5.71 -3.62
C TYR A 195 15.66 -7.14 -3.07
N ILE A 196 14.67 -7.63 -2.31
CA ILE A 196 14.68 -9.01 -1.78
C ILE A 196 14.60 -10.03 -2.91
N GLN A 197 13.75 -9.80 -3.92
CA GLN A 197 13.64 -10.68 -5.08
C GLN A 197 14.97 -10.75 -5.86
N TRP A 198 15.57 -9.59 -6.15
CA TRP A 198 16.88 -9.51 -6.79
C TRP A 198 17.98 -10.24 -6.02
N ARG A 199 17.97 -10.13 -4.68
CA ARG A 199 18.93 -10.82 -3.81
C ARG A 199 18.79 -12.34 -3.92
N LYS A 200 17.54 -12.85 -3.91
CA LYS A 200 17.26 -14.29 -4.03
C LYS A 200 17.79 -14.88 -5.34
N GLU A 201 17.64 -14.16 -6.45
CA GLU A 201 18.11 -14.59 -7.77
C GLU A 201 19.63 -14.69 -7.87
N ARG A 202 20.36 -13.95 -7.03
CA ARG A 202 21.83 -13.98 -6.99
C ARG A 202 22.42 -14.96 -5.99
N GLU A 203 21.63 -15.38 -5.01
CA GLU A 203 22.02 -16.38 -4.01
C GLU A 203 21.66 -17.82 -4.42
N ALA A 204 20.83 -18.00 -5.46
CA ALA A 204 20.45 -19.27 -6.07
C ALA A 204 21.48 -19.82 -7.07
#